data_AF-A0A7C6NFL8-F1
#
_entry.id   AF-A0A7C6NFL8-F1
#
_cell.length_a   1.000
_cell.length_b   1.000
_cell.length_c   1.000
_cell.angle_alpha   90.00
_cell.angle_beta   90.00
_cell.angle_gamma   90.00
#
_symmetry.space_group_name_H-M   'P 1'
#
loop_
_entity.id
_entity.type
_entity.pdbx_description
1 polymer ?
#
loop_
_entity_poly.entity_id
_entity_poly.type
_entity_poly.pdbx_seq_one_letter_code
_entity_poly.pdbx_strand_id
1 'polypeptide(L)'
;MHIKIKNNVRWVGQIDTELRQFHGSDYSTHRGSSYNSYLIEEEKTVLIDTVWLPFADKFVKNLESEIDLKKIDFIIANHGEVDHSGALPALMEK
;
A
#
# COMPACT_ATOMS: atom_id res chain seq x y z
N MET A 1 -5.85 0.38 9.52
CA MET A 1 -5.26 -0.60 10.46
C MET A 1 -3.81 -0.72 10.08
N HIS A 2 -2.91 -0.26 10.93
CA HIS A 2 -1.47 -0.44 10.74
C HIS A 2 -0.94 -1.52 11.69
N ILE A 3 0.18 -2.14 11.33
CA ILE A 3 0.85 -3.10 12.19
C ILE A 3 2.30 -2.66 12.35
N LYS A 4 2.77 -2.52 13.58
CA LYS A 4 4.20 -2.27 13.85
C LYS A 4 5.00 -3.51 13.44
N ILE A 5 5.93 -3.35 12.51
CA ILE A 5 6.80 -4.45 12.04
C ILE A 5 8.07 -4.50 12.88
N LYS A 6 8.84 -3.42 12.89
CA LYS A 6 10.09 -3.30 13.64
C LYS A 6 10.43 -1.83 13.82
N ASN A 7 10.84 -1.43 15.03
CA ASN A 7 11.26 -0.05 15.35
C ASN A 7 10.20 0.98 14.89
N ASN A 8 10.54 1.73 13.86
CA ASN A 8 9.78 2.82 13.24
C ASN A 8 9.18 2.43 11.86
N VAL A 9 9.22 1.13 11.52
CA VAL A 9 8.61 0.57 10.32
C VAL A 9 7.22 0.05 10.65
N ARG A 10 6.21 0.58 9.94
CA ARG A 10 4.80 0.21 10.08
C ARG A 10 4.29 -0.33 8.75
N TRP A 11 3.58 -1.44 8.79
CA TRP A 11 2.79 -1.91 7.66
C TRP A 11 1.49 -1.10 7.58
N VAL A 12 1.18 -0.60 6.39
CA VAL A 12 0.00 0.22 6.07
C VAL A 12 -0.74 -0.31 4.83
N GLY A 13 -0.50 -1.58 4.47
CA GLY A 13 -1.04 -2.22 3.28
C GLY A 13 -2.51 -2.66 3.38
N GLN A 14 -2.88 -3.62 2.55
CA GLN A 14 -4.25 -4.14 2.44
C GLN A 14 -4.25 -5.67 2.38
N ILE A 15 -5.14 -6.30 3.15
CA ILE A 15 -5.42 -7.74 3.08
C ILE A 15 -6.63 -7.96 2.17
N ASP A 16 -6.53 -8.89 1.22
CA ASP A 16 -7.60 -9.25 0.32
C ASP A 16 -7.87 -10.76 0.40
N THR A 17 -8.77 -11.13 1.31
CA THR A 17 -9.19 -12.53 1.49
C THR A 17 -10.13 -13.01 0.39
N GLU A 18 -10.65 -12.11 -0.44
CA GLU A 18 -11.66 -12.40 -1.46
C GLU A 18 -11.06 -12.68 -2.83
N LEU A 19 -9.81 -12.26 -3.08
CA LEU A 19 -9.10 -12.56 -4.34
C LEU A 19 -9.14 -14.05 -4.68
N ARG A 20 -9.57 -14.37 -5.89
CA ARG A 20 -9.55 -15.74 -6.45
C ARG A 20 -8.74 -15.87 -7.73
N GLN A 21 -8.59 -14.77 -8.47
CA GLN A 21 -8.00 -14.73 -9.80
C GLN A 21 -7.05 -13.55 -9.88
N PHE A 22 -5.86 -13.78 -10.42
CA PHE A 22 -4.80 -12.80 -10.59
C PHE A 22 -4.23 -12.93 -12.01
N HIS A 23 -3.86 -11.81 -12.64
CA HIS A 23 -3.55 -11.75 -14.08
C HIS A 23 -4.66 -12.33 -14.97
N GLY A 24 -5.91 -11.89 -14.74
CA GLY A 24 -7.05 -12.51 -15.38
C GLY A 24 -7.26 -13.92 -14.83
N SER A 25 -7.26 -14.93 -15.70
CA SER A 25 -7.44 -16.33 -15.29
C SER A 25 -6.14 -17.14 -15.27
N ASP A 26 -4.99 -16.50 -15.49
CA ASP A 26 -3.69 -17.17 -15.61
C ASP A 26 -3.20 -17.71 -14.26
N TYR A 27 -3.61 -17.06 -13.15
CA TYR A 27 -3.21 -17.48 -11.81
C TYR A 27 -4.40 -17.48 -10.84
N SER A 28 -4.56 -18.56 -10.08
CA SER A 28 -5.65 -18.73 -9.11
C SER A 28 -5.13 -18.66 -7.66
N THR A 29 -5.70 -17.75 -6.87
CA THR A 29 -5.39 -17.61 -5.44
C THR A 29 -6.46 -18.29 -4.58
N HIS A 30 -6.12 -19.43 -4.00
CA HIS A 30 -7.06 -20.24 -3.21
C HIS A 30 -7.26 -19.73 -1.78
N ARG A 31 -6.48 -18.73 -1.36
CA ARG A 31 -6.45 -18.21 0.03
C ARG A 31 -6.40 -16.69 0.09
N GLY A 32 -6.83 -16.01 -0.98
CA GLY A 32 -6.66 -14.57 -1.12
C GLY A 32 -5.21 -14.16 -1.33
N SER A 33 -4.92 -12.88 -1.08
CA SER A 33 -3.59 -12.28 -1.12
C SER A 33 -3.50 -11.08 -0.17
N SER A 34 -2.37 -10.38 -0.19
CA SER A 34 -2.14 -9.12 0.51
C SER A 34 -1.23 -8.22 -0.30
N TYR A 35 -1.49 -6.92 -0.27
CA TYR A 35 -0.69 -5.89 -0.92
C TYR A 35 0.03 -5.12 0.19
N ASN A 36 1.34 -5.35 0.33
CA ASN A 36 2.11 -4.80 1.43
C ASN A 36 2.71 -3.46 1.04
N SER A 37 2.39 -2.45 1.85
CA SER A 37 3.01 -1.12 1.79
C SER A 37 3.53 -0.77 3.19
N TYR A 38 4.63 -0.04 3.25
CA TYR A 38 5.34 0.25 4.49
C TYR A 38 5.58 1.74 4.66
N LEU A 39 5.26 2.26 5.84
CA LEU A 39 5.58 3.61 6.26
C LEU A 39 6.77 3.56 7.23
N ILE A 40 7.82 4.30 6.92
CA ILE A 40 9.04 4.42 7.73
C ILE A 40 9.15 5.87 8.19
N GLU A 41 9.23 6.08 9.50
CA GLU A 41 9.29 7.41 10.11
C GLU A 41 10.65 7.58 10.82
N GLU A 42 11.57 8.33 10.22
CA GLU A 42 12.85 8.77 10.84
C GLU A 42 12.96 10.31 10.79
N GLU A 43 14.17 10.86 10.61
CA GLU A 43 14.37 12.24 10.15
C GLU A 43 13.63 12.52 8.84
N LYS A 44 13.47 11.49 8.00
CA LYS A 44 12.67 11.50 6.78
C LYS A 44 11.58 10.46 6.85
N THR A 45 10.42 10.81 6.31
CA THR A 45 9.28 9.91 6.19
C THR A 45 9.26 9.30 4.79
N VAL A 46 9.25 7.97 4.73
CA VAL A 46 9.29 7.22 3.47
C VAL A 46 8.08 6.29 3.40
N LEU A 47 7.35 6.36 2.30
CA LEU A 47 6.38 5.33 1.92
C LEU A 47 7.00 4.38 0.91
N ILE A 48 6.95 3.07 1.17
CA ILE A 48 7.40 2.02 0.26
C ILE A 48 6.19 1.32 -0.33
N ASP A 49 6.08 1.37 -1.65
CA ASP A 49 4.98 0.89 -2.48
C ASP A 49 3.61 1.42 -2.02
N THR A 50 2.58 1.06 -2.77
CA THR A 50 1.19 1.31 -2.42
C THR A 50 0.41 -0.01 -2.43
N VAL A 51 -0.81 -0.04 -2.93
CA VAL A 51 -1.62 -1.26 -3.00
C VAL A 51 -2.32 -1.37 -4.35
N TRP A 52 -3.00 -2.50 -4.55
CA TRP A 52 -3.77 -2.74 -5.74
C TRP A 52 -4.85 -1.68 -5.99
N LEU A 53 -4.96 -1.26 -7.26
CA LEU A 53 -5.85 -0.19 -7.72
C LEU A 53 -7.30 -0.25 -7.15
N PRO A 54 -7.97 -1.41 -7.06
CA PRO A 54 -9.33 -1.48 -6.49
C PRO A 54 -9.42 -1.01 -5.02
N PHE A 55 -8.29 -0.97 -4.31
CA PHE A 55 -8.20 -0.53 -2.91
C PHE A 55 -7.60 0.87 -2.77
N ALA A 56 -7.38 1.61 -3.86
CA ALA A 56 -6.68 2.89 -3.86
C ALA A 56 -7.30 3.92 -2.88
N ASP A 57 -8.58 4.21 -3.02
CA ASP A 57 -9.27 5.19 -2.15
C ASP A 57 -9.23 4.79 -0.68
N LYS A 58 -9.44 3.50 -0.41
CA LYS A 58 -9.38 2.95 0.94
C LYS A 58 -7.98 3.07 1.53
N PHE A 59 -6.95 2.80 0.73
CA PHE A 59 -5.55 2.92 1.14
C PHE A 59 -5.20 4.36 1.47
N VAL A 60 -5.52 5.31 0.59
CA VAL A 60 -5.25 6.74 0.83
C VAL A 60 -5.95 7.21 2.10
N LYS A 61 -7.24 6.89 2.28
CA LYS A 61 -7.98 7.24 3.50
C LYS A 61 -7.39 6.63 4.76
N ASN A 62 -6.92 5.38 4.68
CA ASN A 62 -6.23 4.75 5.81
C ASN A 62 -4.91 5.48 6.08
N LEU A 63 -4.11 5.80 5.06
CA LEU A 63 -2.84 6.49 5.21
C LEU A 63 -3.01 7.90 5.82
N GLU A 64 -4.03 8.66 5.39
CA GLU A 64 -4.42 9.95 5.99
C GLU A 64 -4.75 9.83 7.49
N SER A 65 -5.27 8.69 7.93
CA SER A 65 -5.53 8.43 9.36
C SER A 65 -4.28 8.07 10.16
N GLU A 66 -3.21 7.64 9.48
CA GLU A 66 -1.95 7.24 10.11
C GLU A 66 -0.93 8.38 10.16
N ILE A 67 -0.93 9.28 9.16
CA ILE A 67 0.00 10.40 9.05
C ILE A 67 -0.59 11.54 8.21
N ASP A 68 -0.13 12.76 8.47
CA ASP A 68 -0.31 13.87 7.52
C ASP A 68 0.48 13.57 6.24
N LEU A 69 -0.22 13.38 5.12
CA LEU A 69 0.38 13.00 3.85
C LEU A 69 1.49 13.97 3.40
N LYS A 70 1.41 15.25 3.78
CA LYS A 70 2.42 16.26 3.45
C LYS A 70 3.75 16.06 4.17
N LYS A 71 3.81 15.18 5.16
CA LYS A 71 5.05 14.80 5.86
C LYS A 71 5.83 13.72 5.13
N ILE A 72 5.24 13.03 4.15
CA ILE A 72 5.93 11.99 3.37
C ILE A 72 6.95 12.69 2.46
N ASP A 73 8.24 12.53 2.77
CA ASP A 73 9.33 13.10 1.99
C ASP A 73 9.57 12.32 0.70
N PHE A 74 9.41 10.99 0.75
CA PHE A 74 9.71 10.11 -0.38
C PHE A 74 8.66 9.01 -0.53
N ILE A 75 8.39 8.67 -1.78
CA ILE A 75 7.66 7.46 -2.16
C ILE A 75 8.61 6.60 -2.99
N ILE A 76 8.82 5.36 -2.56
CA ILE A 76 9.62 4.36 -3.26
C ILE A 76 8.65 3.39 -3.93
N ALA A 77 8.60 3.40 -5.26
CA ALA A 77 7.91 2.37 -6.04
C ALA A 77 8.94 1.31 -6.46
N ASN A 78 8.93 0.16 -5.80
CA ASN A 78 9.82 -0.96 -6.14
C ASN A 78 9.41 -1.62 -7.47
N HIS A 79 8.10 -1.70 -7.71
CA HIS A 79 7.53 -2.31 -8.91
C HIS A 79 6.32 -1.51 -9.40
N GLY A 80 6.28 -1.26 -10.72
CA GLY A 80 5.27 -0.40 -11.35
C GLY A 80 3.93 -1.06 -11.65
N GLU A 81 3.78 -2.35 -11.37
CA GLU A 81 2.53 -3.07 -11.62
C GLU A 81 1.41 -2.61 -10.68
N VAL A 82 0.17 -2.70 -11.16
CA VAL A 82 -0.97 -2.05 -10.52
C VAL A 82 -1.33 -2.63 -9.15
N ASP A 83 -0.87 -3.83 -8.80
CA ASP A 83 -1.05 -4.45 -7.49
C ASP A 83 -0.11 -3.89 -6.41
N HIS A 84 0.94 -3.17 -6.80
CA HIS A 84 1.87 -2.46 -5.92
C HIS A 84 1.76 -0.94 -6.07
N SER A 85 1.64 -0.43 -7.29
CA SER A 85 1.65 1.00 -7.60
C SER A 85 0.28 1.54 -7.98
N GLY A 86 -0.78 0.73 -7.87
CA GLY A 86 -2.13 1.10 -8.32
C GLY A 86 -2.75 2.27 -7.56
N ALA A 87 -2.41 2.44 -6.29
CA ALA A 87 -2.94 3.56 -5.49
C ALA A 87 -2.09 4.83 -5.58
N LEU A 88 -0.92 4.79 -6.24
CA LEU A 88 -0.05 5.95 -6.36
C LEU A 88 -0.73 7.16 -7.02
N PRO A 89 -1.47 7.04 -8.14
CA PRO A 89 -2.15 8.20 -8.73
C PRO A 89 -3.13 8.88 -7.75
N ALA A 90 -3.95 8.09 -7.05
CA ALA A 90 -4.90 8.62 -6.07
C ALA A 90 -4.20 9.29 -4.87
N LEU A 91 -3.03 8.79 -4.47
CA LEU A 91 -2.22 9.41 -3.42
C LEU A 91 -1.63 10.75 -3.89
N MET A 92 -1.17 10.85 -5.14
CA MET A 92 -0.56 12.06 -5.70
C MET A 92 -1.56 13.22 -5.94
N GLU A 93 -2.86 12.94 -5.89
CA GLU A 93 -3.92 13.95 -5.98
C GLU A 93 -4.19 14.68 -4.65
N LYS A 94 -3.52 14.28 -3.55
CA LYS A 94 -3.69 14.84 -2.20
C LYS A 94 -2.65 15.90 -1.87
#